data_AF-W4VJG2-F1
#
_entry.id   AF-W4VJG2-F1
#
_cell.length_a   1.000
_cell.length_b   1.000
_cell.length_c   1.000
_cell.angle_alpha   90.00
_cell.angle_beta   90.00
_cell.angle_gamma   90.00
#
_symmetry.space_group_name_H-M   'P 1'
#
loop_
_entity.id
_entity.type
_entity.pdbx_description
1 polymer ?
#
loop_
_entity_poly.entity_id
_entity_poly.type
_entity_poly.pdbx_seq_one_letter_code
_entity_poly.pdbx_strand_id
1 'polypeptide(L)'
;MRIINAIIKKYGMPSEIVIELAREKNSDDKKKFLRDMNKRNEAINKQVRDKLESKDLNPSKGLFNKLRLWHLQDGMCMYSLKSIPIEDLINQPQNYEIDHIIPRSVSFDDSQSNKVLVRNEENQKKGNVTPFQYFQSNKTTVSYDKFKAHVLQLAKSSQKLSRKKKEYLLEERDINKFTVQKDFINRNLVDTRYATREILNTLQQFFAANDQVVKVKSINGAFTNYLRKLWDFKKDRGADYKHHAEDALIVAMANHIFEYKRAFKADHLIYANDKMIDSETGEILSEDQFSAAFTEKMNKIVAVKNYNNYKYSHKIDMKPNRQLMNDTLFSTRIKDDQEYVINKVKDIYDKDNDKLEKIISKHPENLLMYHHDPQTFEKLRQVFDQYSEVKNPLHQFYKETGDYLRKYSKKGNGPVIKSIKYYAKN
;
A
#
# COMPACT_ATOMS: atom_id res chain seq x y z
N MET A 1 16.68 16.79 -9.56
CA MET A 1 17.60 17.84 -10.05
C MET A 1 18.91 17.28 -10.61
N ARG A 2 19.87 16.76 -9.82
CA ARG A 2 21.18 16.29 -10.35
C ARG A 2 21.08 15.31 -11.53
N ILE A 3 20.13 14.37 -11.45
CA ILE A 3 19.86 13.41 -12.53
C ILE A 3 19.38 14.12 -13.81
N ILE A 4 18.49 15.10 -13.69
CA ILE A 4 17.98 15.89 -14.83
C ILE A 4 19.13 16.63 -15.50
N ASN A 5 19.98 17.30 -14.73
CA ASN A 5 21.15 18.02 -15.27
C ASN A 5 22.10 17.07 -16.01
N ALA A 6 22.36 15.88 -15.46
CA ALA A 6 23.21 14.87 -16.10
C ALA A 6 22.59 14.33 -17.40
N ILE A 7 21.27 14.14 -17.43
CA ILE A 7 20.54 13.74 -18.64
C ILE A 7 20.64 14.84 -19.71
N ILE A 8 20.34 16.09 -19.37
CA ILE A 8 20.41 17.23 -20.30
C ILE A 8 21.82 17.39 -20.87
N LYS A 9 22.85 17.31 -20.01
CA LYS A 9 24.25 17.41 -20.44
C LYS A 9 24.64 16.31 -21.43
N LYS A 10 24.07 15.11 -21.30
CA LYS A 10 24.46 13.95 -22.11
C LYS A 10 23.60 13.77 -23.38
N TYR A 11 22.31 14.07 -23.29
CA TYR A 11 21.33 13.76 -24.33
C TYR A 11 20.68 14.99 -24.96
N GLY A 12 21.03 16.20 -24.49
CA GLY A 12 20.41 17.44 -24.93
C GLY A 12 19.11 17.76 -24.17
N MET A 13 18.52 18.90 -24.50
CA MET A 13 17.29 19.38 -23.86
C MET A 13 16.09 18.52 -24.31
N PRO A 14 15.33 17.92 -23.38
CA PRO A 14 14.11 17.20 -23.73
C PRO A 14 12.98 18.17 -24.05
N SER A 15 12.04 17.77 -24.92
CA SER A 15 10.80 18.52 -25.13
C SER A 15 9.86 18.47 -23.92
N GLU A 16 9.82 17.32 -23.23
CA GLU A 16 8.94 17.09 -22.09
C GLU A 16 9.63 16.36 -20.94
N ILE A 17 9.27 16.71 -19.71
CA ILE A 17 9.71 16.05 -18.48
C ILE A 17 8.48 15.68 -17.66
N VAL A 18 8.34 14.39 -17.33
CA VAL A 18 7.21 13.87 -16.56
C VAL A 18 7.72 13.26 -15.27
N ILE A 19 7.10 13.63 -14.15
CA ILE A 19 7.57 13.28 -12.82
C ILE A 19 6.49 12.54 -12.04
N GLU A 20 6.84 11.37 -11.52
CA GLU A 20 6.06 10.68 -10.48
C GLU A 20 6.84 10.73 -9.17
N LEU A 21 6.15 11.03 -8.07
CA LEU A 21 6.73 10.99 -6.72
C LEU A 21 6.08 9.91 -5.86
N ALA A 22 6.86 9.30 -4.97
CA ALA A 22 6.36 8.28 -4.05
C ALA A 22 5.34 8.88 -3.06
N ARG A 23 4.26 8.15 -2.76
CA ARG A 23 3.16 8.59 -1.87
C ARG A 23 3.57 8.83 -0.42
N GLU A 24 4.57 8.11 0.09
CA GLU A 24 4.93 8.07 1.50
C GLU A 24 6.15 8.96 1.80
N LYS A 25 6.14 9.62 2.96
CA LYS A 25 7.19 10.56 3.38
C LYS A 25 8.50 9.86 3.77
N ASN A 26 8.42 8.64 4.31
CA ASN A 26 9.56 7.82 4.69
C ASN A 26 9.22 6.32 4.64
N SER A 27 10.21 5.46 4.85
CA SER A 27 10.06 3.99 4.80
C SER A 27 9.16 3.42 5.89
N ASP A 28 9.05 4.08 7.04
CA ASP A 28 8.26 3.58 8.16
C ASP A 28 6.78 3.92 8.02
N ASP A 29 6.47 5.13 7.55
CA ASP A 29 5.14 5.53 7.10
C ASP A 29 4.64 4.60 5.99
N LYS A 30 5.53 4.23 5.06
CA LYS A 30 5.25 3.23 4.03
C LYS A 30 4.91 1.88 4.61
N LYS A 31 5.77 1.36 5.49
CA LYS A 31 5.53 0.07 6.14
C LYS A 31 4.24 0.09 6.96
N LYS A 32 3.92 1.20 7.63
CA LYS A 32 2.70 1.36 8.42
C LYS A 32 1.47 1.39 7.51
N PHE A 33 1.48 2.22 6.48
CA PHE A 33 0.40 2.31 5.50
C PHE A 33 0.10 0.96 4.84
N LEU A 34 1.14 0.27 4.37
CA LEU A 34 1.02 -1.06 3.78
C LEU A 34 0.47 -2.09 4.78
N ARG A 35 0.96 -2.08 6.03
CA ARG A 35 0.45 -2.96 7.09
C ARG A 35 -1.02 -2.71 7.39
N ASP A 36 -1.41 -1.46 7.56
CA ASP A 36 -2.81 -1.09 7.84
C ASP A 36 -3.74 -1.43 6.67
N MET A 37 -3.29 -1.19 5.43
CA MET A 37 -4.02 -1.55 4.23
C MET A 37 -4.18 -3.07 4.10
N ASN A 38 -3.11 -3.83 4.29
CA ASN A 38 -3.14 -5.30 4.22
C ASN A 38 -4.04 -5.88 5.30
N LYS A 39 -3.91 -5.41 6.55
CA LYS A 39 -4.76 -5.84 7.67
C LYS A 39 -6.25 -5.60 7.40
N ARG A 40 -6.62 -4.43 6.86
CA ARG A 40 -8.02 -4.14 6.48
C ARG A 40 -8.50 -5.04 5.35
N ASN A 41 -7.67 -5.26 4.33
CA ASN A 41 -8.01 -6.14 3.21
C ASN A 41 -8.16 -7.59 3.67
N GLU A 42 -7.25 -8.10 4.50
CA GLU A 42 -7.31 -9.44 5.09
C GLU A 42 -8.56 -9.61 5.94
N ALA A 43 -8.93 -8.63 6.76
CA ALA A 43 -10.15 -8.70 7.56
C ALA A 43 -11.41 -8.81 6.69
N ILE A 44 -11.53 -8.00 5.63
CA ILE A 44 -12.66 -8.09 4.69
C ILE A 44 -12.63 -9.43 3.95
N ASN A 45 -11.46 -9.86 3.48
CA ASN A 45 -11.32 -11.10 2.75
C ASN A 45 -11.69 -12.31 3.62
N LYS A 46 -11.32 -12.28 4.90
CA LYS A 46 -11.71 -13.28 5.88
C LYS A 46 -13.22 -13.32 6.05
N GLN A 47 -13.87 -12.17 6.27
CA GLN A 47 -15.34 -12.10 6.39
C GLN A 47 -16.06 -12.68 5.15
N VAL A 48 -15.52 -12.46 3.94
CA VAL A 48 -16.07 -13.05 2.71
C VAL A 48 -15.89 -14.57 2.71
N ARG A 49 -14.73 -15.08 3.10
CA ARG A 49 -14.46 -16.53 3.19
C ARG A 49 -15.32 -17.20 4.25
N ASP A 50 -15.38 -16.64 5.45
CA ASP A 50 -16.20 -17.15 6.56
C ASP A 50 -17.69 -17.25 6.13
N LYS A 51 -18.19 -16.26 5.38
CA LYS A 51 -19.56 -16.30 4.81
C LYS A 51 -19.73 -17.42 3.77
N LEU A 52 -18.74 -17.65 2.92
CA LEU A 52 -18.79 -18.72 1.91
C LEU A 52 -18.74 -20.10 2.56
N GLU A 53 -17.85 -20.30 3.53
CA GLU A 53 -17.71 -21.54 4.30
C GLU A 53 -19.01 -21.86 5.06
N SER A 54 -19.64 -20.86 5.68
CA SER A 54 -20.93 -21.04 6.38
C SER A 54 -22.07 -21.53 5.48
N LYS A 55 -21.93 -21.39 4.16
CA LYS A 55 -22.91 -21.80 3.14
C LYS A 55 -22.44 -22.97 2.28
N ASP A 56 -21.28 -23.55 2.59
CA ASP A 56 -20.64 -24.61 1.80
C ASP A 56 -20.44 -24.24 0.31
N LEU A 57 -20.04 -22.99 0.05
CA LEU A 57 -19.86 -22.44 -1.29
C LEU A 57 -18.37 -22.30 -1.66
N ASN A 58 -17.95 -22.94 -2.74
CA ASN A 58 -16.58 -22.89 -3.24
C ASN A 58 -16.49 -22.18 -4.61
N PRO A 59 -16.19 -20.88 -4.65
CA PRO A 59 -16.17 -20.12 -5.90
C PRO A 59 -14.94 -20.43 -6.76
N SER A 60 -15.11 -20.32 -8.09
CA SER A 60 -14.02 -20.46 -9.06
C SER A 60 -12.94 -19.39 -8.93
N LYS A 61 -11.72 -19.70 -9.40
CA LYS A 61 -10.59 -18.76 -9.41
C LYS A 61 -10.97 -17.51 -10.22
N GLY A 62 -10.83 -16.33 -9.60
CA GLY A 62 -11.09 -15.02 -10.24
C GLY A 62 -12.39 -14.33 -9.79
N LEU A 63 -13.34 -15.05 -9.17
CA LEU A 63 -14.62 -14.46 -8.74
C LEU A 63 -14.51 -13.58 -7.49
N PHE A 64 -13.41 -13.70 -6.74
CA PHE A 64 -13.25 -13.09 -5.41
C PHE A 64 -13.45 -11.57 -5.41
N ASN A 65 -13.10 -10.86 -6.49
CA ASN A 65 -13.35 -9.43 -6.60
C ASN A 65 -14.85 -9.09 -6.64
N LYS A 66 -15.66 -9.90 -7.35
CA LYS A 66 -17.12 -9.73 -7.38
C LYS A 66 -17.71 -10.05 -6.00
N LEU A 67 -17.29 -11.14 -5.37
CA LEU A 67 -17.73 -11.53 -4.02
C LEU A 67 -17.39 -10.49 -2.96
N ARG A 68 -16.21 -9.88 -3.06
CA ARG A 68 -15.81 -8.78 -2.17
C ARG A 68 -16.73 -7.56 -2.33
N LEU A 69 -17.05 -7.17 -3.56
CA LEU A 69 -17.99 -6.07 -3.81
C LEU A 69 -19.41 -6.43 -3.36
N TRP A 70 -19.86 -7.66 -3.62
CA TRP A 70 -21.13 -8.19 -3.13
C TRP A 70 -21.26 -8.03 -1.60
N HIS A 71 -20.24 -8.46 -0.85
CA HIS A 71 -20.22 -8.33 0.62
C HIS A 71 -20.26 -6.87 1.09
N LEU A 72 -19.51 -5.99 0.42
CA LEU A 72 -19.47 -4.56 0.76
C LEU A 72 -20.78 -3.82 0.42
N GLN A 73 -21.57 -4.37 -0.51
CA GLN A 73 -22.85 -3.82 -0.98
C GLN A 73 -24.07 -4.51 -0.35
N ASP A 74 -23.88 -5.26 0.75
CA ASP A 74 -24.94 -6.02 1.41
C ASP A 74 -25.71 -6.96 0.47
N GLY A 75 -25.00 -7.50 -0.52
CA GLY A 75 -25.56 -8.44 -1.49
C GLY A 75 -26.55 -7.85 -2.47
N MET A 76 -26.52 -6.54 -2.71
CA MET A 76 -27.42 -5.88 -3.65
C MET A 76 -26.70 -5.30 -4.87
N CYS A 77 -27.41 -5.29 -6.00
CA CYS A 77 -27.01 -4.55 -7.18
C CYS A 77 -27.04 -3.05 -6.89
N MET A 78 -25.92 -2.36 -7.13
CA MET A 78 -25.80 -0.95 -6.78
C MET A 78 -26.82 -0.06 -7.51
N TYR A 79 -27.22 -0.41 -8.74
CA TYR A 79 -28.11 0.43 -9.55
C TYR A 79 -29.57 0.04 -9.47
N SER A 80 -29.89 -1.25 -9.64
CA SER A 80 -31.29 -1.67 -9.57
C SER A 80 -31.82 -1.85 -8.14
N LEU A 81 -30.94 -1.82 -7.13
CA LEU A 81 -31.23 -2.10 -5.72
C LEU A 81 -31.88 -3.47 -5.47
N LYS A 82 -31.88 -4.36 -6.48
CA LYS A 82 -32.35 -5.73 -6.38
C LYS A 82 -31.28 -6.59 -5.70
N SER A 83 -31.74 -7.56 -4.92
CA SER A 83 -30.86 -8.57 -4.32
C SER A 83 -30.09 -9.34 -5.40
N ILE A 84 -28.85 -9.69 -5.07
CA ILE A 84 -27.96 -10.58 -5.80
C ILE A 84 -27.80 -11.82 -4.92
N PRO A 85 -28.50 -12.92 -5.18
CA PRO A 85 -28.26 -14.18 -4.48
C PRO A 85 -26.80 -14.60 -4.68
N ILE A 86 -26.13 -15.02 -3.60
CA ILE A 86 -24.70 -15.37 -3.68
C ILE A 86 -24.49 -16.64 -4.51
N GLU A 87 -25.46 -17.55 -4.47
CA GLU A 87 -25.50 -18.78 -5.24
C GLU A 87 -25.59 -18.45 -6.74
N ASP A 88 -26.43 -17.47 -7.11
CA ASP A 88 -26.55 -16.98 -8.49
C ASP A 88 -25.28 -16.27 -8.97
N LEU A 89 -24.64 -15.46 -8.11
CA LEU A 89 -23.36 -14.83 -8.43
C LEU A 89 -22.24 -15.85 -8.70
N ILE A 90 -22.26 -17.00 -8.01
CA ILE A 90 -21.27 -18.08 -8.17
C ILE A 90 -21.56 -18.91 -9.43
N ASN A 91 -22.83 -19.27 -9.65
CA ASN A 91 -23.22 -20.15 -10.73
C ASN A 91 -23.35 -19.44 -12.07
N GLN A 92 -23.75 -18.16 -12.06
CA GLN A 92 -23.97 -17.34 -13.25
C GLN A 92 -23.23 -16.00 -13.16
N PRO A 93 -21.90 -16.00 -12.97
CA PRO A 93 -21.12 -14.78 -12.76
C PRO A 93 -21.18 -13.82 -13.94
N GLN A 94 -21.52 -14.27 -15.16
CA GLN A 94 -21.69 -13.46 -16.37
C GLN A 94 -22.88 -12.49 -16.28
N ASN A 95 -23.88 -12.78 -15.46
CA ASN A 95 -25.04 -11.90 -15.26
C ASN A 95 -24.70 -10.64 -14.44
N TYR A 96 -23.47 -10.58 -13.91
CA TYR A 96 -23.00 -9.52 -13.01
C TYR A 96 -21.70 -8.95 -13.49
N GLU A 97 -21.57 -7.63 -13.43
CA GLU A 97 -20.39 -6.90 -13.88
C GLU A 97 -19.86 -5.99 -12.79
N ILE A 98 -18.55 -5.75 -12.84
CA ILE A 98 -17.92 -4.69 -12.05
C ILE A 98 -17.92 -3.45 -12.92
N ASP A 99 -18.80 -2.51 -12.63
CA ASP A 99 -18.88 -1.22 -13.32
C ASP A 99 -17.97 -0.18 -12.65
N HIS A 100 -17.52 0.77 -13.47
CA HIS A 100 -16.89 2.00 -13.02
C HIS A 100 -17.93 3.09 -12.79
N ILE A 101 -18.06 3.55 -11.54
CA ILE A 101 -19.08 4.51 -11.12
C ILE A 101 -18.99 5.77 -11.99
N ILE A 102 -17.82 6.40 -12.01
CA ILE A 102 -17.49 7.45 -12.99
C ILE A 102 -16.69 6.80 -14.11
N PRO A 103 -17.07 6.97 -15.39
CA PRO A 103 -16.34 6.42 -16.53
C PRO A 103 -14.82 6.67 -16.42
N ARG A 104 -13.97 5.67 -16.69
CA ARG A 104 -12.50 5.83 -16.55
C ARG A 104 -11.93 6.85 -17.53
N SER A 105 -12.56 7.01 -18.69
CA SER A 105 -12.27 8.05 -19.67
C SER A 105 -12.37 9.48 -19.13
N VAL A 106 -13.13 9.69 -18.05
CA VAL A 106 -13.18 10.99 -17.34
C VAL A 106 -12.39 10.94 -16.03
N SER A 107 -12.60 9.89 -15.24
CA SER A 107 -12.08 9.84 -13.87
C SER A 107 -10.60 9.47 -13.76
N PHE A 108 -10.04 8.76 -14.75
CA PHE A 108 -8.72 8.12 -14.69
C PHE A 108 -8.52 7.24 -13.42
N ASP A 109 -9.60 6.73 -12.83
CA ASP A 109 -9.57 6.03 -11.55
C ASP A 109 -10.00 4.57 -11.68
N ASP A 110 -9.02 3.66 -11.65
CA ASP A 110 -9.24 2.20 -11.60
C ASP A 110 -9.26 1.62 -10.16
N SER A 111 -9.27 2.48 -9.14
CA SER A 111 -9.26 2.04 -7.75
C SER A 111 -10.58 1.37 -7.35
N GLN A 112 -10.53 0.64 -6.23
CA GLN A 112 -11.72 0.02 -5.63
C GLN A 112 -12.80 1.04 -5.23
N SER A 113 -12.44 2.32 -5.07
CA SER A 113 -13.42 3.37 -4.76
C SER A 113 -14.29 3.71 -5.96
N ASN A 114 -13.85 3.43 -7.19
CA ASN A 114 -14.61 3.66 -8.41
C ASN A 114 -15.33 2.39 -8.93
N LYS A 115 -15.29 1.26 -8.22
CA LYS A 115 -15.81 -0.02 -8.70
C LYS A 115 -17.03 -0.48 -7.92
N VAL A 116 -18.09 -0.91 -8.58
CA VAL A 116 -19.29 -1.46 -7.95
C VAL A 116 -19.77 -2.72 -8.67
N LEU A 117 -20.39 -3.63 -7.93
CA LEU A 117 -21.03 -4.81 -8.51
C LEU A 117 -22.47 -4.49 -8.90
N VAL A 118 -22.80 -4.77 -10.14
CA VAL A 118 -24.13 -4.53 -10.72
C VAL A 118 -24.55 -5.70 -11.59
N ARG A 119 -25.83 -5.75 -11.95
CA ARG A 119 -26.32 -6.66 -13.01
C ARG A 119 -25.78 -6.16 -14.36
N ASN A 120 -25.40 -7.08 -15.24
CA ASN A 120 -24.89 -6.76 -16.58
C ASN A 120 -25.84 -5.81 -17.31
N GLU A 121 -27.14 -6.09 -17.33
CA GLU A 121 -28.16 -5.24 -17.98
C GLU A 121 -28.15 -3.79 -17.49
N GLU A 122 -27.97 -3.57 -16.18
CA GLU A 122 -27.92 -2.22 -15.60
C GLU A 122 -26.66 -1.47 -16.03
N ASN A 123 -25.53 -2.18 -16.12
CA ASN A 123 -24.29 -1.61 -16.61
C ASN A 123 -24.42 -1.17 -18.08
N GLN A 124 -24.97 -2.05 -18.93
CA GLN A 124 -25.18 -1.76 -20.34
C GLN A 124 -26.13 -0.57 -20.56
N LYS A 125 -27.20 -0.46 -19.75
CA LYS A 125 -28.13 0.68 -19.81
C LYS A 125 -27.49 2.00 -19.37
N LYS A 126 -26.68 1.96 -18.30
CA LYS A 126 -25.93 3.13 -17.81
C LYS A 126 -24.98 3.65 -18.89
N GLY A 127 -24.12 2.81 -19.44
CA GLY A 127 -23.09 3.24 -20.40
C GLY A 127 -22.11 4.25 -19.80
N ASN A 128 -21.65 5.22 -20.60
CA ASN A 128 -20.61 6.19 -20.24
C ASN A 128 -21.12 7.43 -19.47
N VAL A 129 -22.07 7.25 -18.55
CA VAL A 129 -22.63 8.35 -17.74
C VAL A 129 -22.47 8.09 -16.25
N THR A 130 -22.63 9.11 -15.41
CA THR A 130 -22.63 8.93 -13.95
C THR A 130 -23.91 8.23 -13.47
N PRO A 131 -23.95 7.68 -12.23
CA PRO A 131 -25.20 7.16 -11.68
C PRO A 131 -26.29 8.23 -11.66
N PHE A 132 -25.97 9.48 -11.31
CA PHE A 132 -26.95 10.57 -11.32
C PHE A 132 -27.57 10.76 -12.71
N GLN A 133 -26.75 10.88 -13.76
CA GLN A 133 -27.24 11.02 -15.15
C GLN A 133 -28.05 9.78 -15.58
N TYR A 134 -27.65 8.58 -15.17
CA TYR A 134 -28.39 7.36 -15.45
C TYR A 134 -29.78 7.35 -14.78
N PHE A 135 -29.87 7.71 -13.50
CA PHE A 135 -31.14 7.77 -12.78
C PHE A 135 -32.05 8.94 -13.18
N GLN A 136 -31.50 9.98 -13.80
CA GLN A 136 -32.28 11.05 -14.43
C GLN A 136 -32.76 10.67 -15.84
N SER A 137 -32.30 9.55 -16.39
CA SER A 137 -32.74 9.04 -17.69
C SER A 137 -33.96 8.13 -17.55
N ASN A 138 -34.69 7.94 -18.66
CA ASN A 138 -35.82 7.00 -18.72
C ASN A 138 -35.40 5.51 -18.83
N LYS A 139 -34.12 5.18 -18.56
CA LYS A 139 -33.58 3.83 -18.72
C LYS A 139 -33.74 2.95 -17.48
N THR A 140 -34.16 3.51 -16.35
CA THR A 140 -34.29 2.81 -15.06
C THR A 140 -35.63 3.12 -14.38
N THR A 141 -36.11 2.18 -13.58
CA THR A 141 -37.36 2.30 -12.81
C THR A 141 -37.14 2.77 -11.37
N VAL A 142 -35.89 2.78 -10.90
CA VAL A 142 -35.53 3.22 -9.56
C VAL A 142 -35.28 4.73 -9.60
N SER A 143 -35.87 5.49 -8.66
CA SER A 143 -35.61 6.93 -8.57
C SER A 143 -34.24 7.22 -7.97
N TYR A 144 -33.64 8.35 -8.38
CA TYR A 144 -32.37 8.80 -7.81
C TYR A 144 -32.42 8.96 -6.29
N ASP A 145 -33.55 9.41 -5.72
CA ASP A 145 -33.69 9.57 -4.27
C ASP A 145 -33.61 8.24 -3.52
N LYS A 146 -34.20 7.17 -4.06
CA LYS A 146 -34.09 5.82 -3.48
C LYS A 146 -32.64 5.33 -3.52
N PHE A 147 -31.96 5.54 -4.64
CA PHE A 147 -30.55 5.23 -4.79
C PHE A 147 -29.68 6.04 -3.80
N LYS A 148 -29.90 7.35 -3.70
CA LYS A 148 -29.18 8.26 -2.80
C LYS A 148 -29.37 7.85 -1.34
N ALA A 149 -30.60 7.54 -0.92
CA ALA A 149 -30.88 7.03 0.41
C ALA A 149 -30.13 5.72 0.70
N HIS A 150 -30.09 4.78 -0.26
CA HIS A 150 -29.33 3.54 -0.13
C HIS A 150 -27.82 3.79 0.02
N VAL A 151 -27.25 4.66 -0.82
CA VAL A 151 -25.82 5.03 -0.74
C VAL A 151 -25.49 5.68 0.60
N LEU A 152 -26.34 6.59 1.10
CA LEU A 152 -26.15 7.23 2.41
C LEU A 152 -26.26 6.23 3.57
N GLN A 153 -27.13 5.22 3.45
CA GLN A 153 -27.24 4.15 4.43
C GLN A 153 -25.97 3.28 4.45
N LEU A 154 -25.43 2.89 3.29
CA LEU A 154 -24.15 2.17 3.22
C LEU A 154 -22.98 3.01 3.75
N ALA A 155 -23.02 4.32 3.51
CA ALA A 155 -21.99 5.27 3.97
C ALA A 155 -21.87 5.40 5.49
N LYS A 156 -22.86 4.92 6.27
CA LYS A 156 -22.75 4.86 7.74
C LYS A 156 -21.61 3.96 8.21
N SER A 157 -21.19 3.00 7.39
CA SER A 157 -20.01 2.17 7.64
C SER A 157 -18.88 2.50 6.67
N SER A 158 -17.79 3.05 7.20
CA SER A 158 -16.58 3.31 6.42
C SER A 158 -15.90 2.04 5.90
N GLN A 159 -16.23 0.87 6.47
CA GLN A 159 -15.76 -0.42 5.97
C GLN A 159 -16.48 -0.80 4.67
N LYS A 160 -17.80 -0.57 4.59
CA LYS A 160 -18.63 -0.89 3.42
C LYS A 160 -18.42 0.11 2.28
N LEU A 161 -18.49 1.40 2.60
CA LEU A 161 -18.42 2.47 1.61
C LEU A 161 -17.37 3.51 2.01
N SER A 162 -16.34 3.66 1.18
CA SER A 162 -15.34 4.71 1.40
C SER A 162 -15.95 6.09 1.12
N ARG A 163 -15.41 7.13 1.77
CA ARG A 163 -15.79 8.52 1.49
C ARG A 163 -15.68 8.85 0.00
N LYS A 164 -14.59 8.43 -0.65
CA LYS A 164 -14.35 8.64 -2.08
C LYS A 164 -15.42 7.95 -2.95
N LYS A 165 -15.77 6.70 -2.62
CA LYS A 165 -16.83 5.96 -3.33
C LYS A 165 -18.19 6.63 -3.19
N LYS A 166 -18.51 7.16 -2.00
CA LYS A 166 -19.72 7.95 -1.75
C LYS A 166 -19.78 9.18 -2.66
N GLU A 167 -18.70 9.95 -2.72
CA GLU A 167 -18.59 11.15 -3.55
C GLU A 167 -18.79 10.81 -5.04
N TYR A 168 -18.26 9.67 -5.51
CA TYR A 168 -18.46 9.23 -6.89
C TYR A 168 -19.89 8.76 -7.18
N LEU A 169 -20.49 7.98 -6.27
CA LEU A 169 -21.87 7.51 -6.45
C LEU A 169 -22.87 8.67 -6.47
N LEU A 170 -22.56 9.76 -5.75
CA LEU A 170 -23.39 10.95 -5.63
C LEU A 170 -22.84 12.14 -6.42
N GLU A 171 -22.07 11.91 -7.47
CA GLU A 171 -21.59 12.99 -8.36
C GLU A 171 -22.74 13.46 -9.24
N GLU A 172 -23.27 14.65 -8.91
CA GLU A 172 -24.40 15.28 -9.60
C GLU A 172 -23.94 16.26 -10.69
N ARG A 173 -22.64 16.59 -10.76
CA ARG A 173 -22.11 17.47 -11.81
C ARG A 173 -22.09 16.78 -13.17
N ASP A 174 -22.24 17.57 -14.22
CA ASP A 174 -22.14 17.09 -15.60
C ASP A 174 -20.69 16.79 -16.00
N ILE A 175 -20.39 15.51 -16.19
CA ILE A 175 -19.04 15.03 -16.55
C ILE A 175 -18.59 15.40 -17.97
N ASN A 176 -19.50 15.89 -18.81
CA ASN A 176 -19.14 16.42 -20.14
C ASN A 176 -18.56 17.83 -20.04
N LYS A 177 -18.74 18.53 -18.90
CA LYS A 177 -18.17 19.86 -18.70
C LYS A 177 -16.66 19.76 -18.52
N PHE A 178 -15.93 20.54 -19.31
CA PHE A 178 -14.49 20.68 -19.24
C PHE A 178 -13.96 20.93 -17.82
N THR A 179 -14.62 21.80 -17.05
CA THR A 179 -14.21 22.12 -15.67
C THR A 179 -14.28 20.89 -14.74
N VAL A 180 -15.27 20.04 -14.93
CA VAL A 180 -15.46 18.81 -14.14
C VAL A 180 -14.41 17.77 -14.53
N GLN A 181 -14.15 17.60 -15.82
CA GLN A 181 -13.08 16.71 -16.31
C GLN A 181 -11.71 17.14 -15.77
N LYS A 182 -11.43 18.45 -15.78
CA LYS A 182 -10.21 19.03 -15.20
C LYS A 182 -10.05 18.70 -13.72
N ASP A 183 -11.13 18.76 -12.93
CA ASP A 183 -11.09 18.37 -11.52
C ASP A 183 -10.73 16.89 -11.32
N PHE A 184 -11.29 15.99 -12.14
CA PHE A 184 -10.96 14.56 -12.09
C PHE A 184 -9.50 14.29 -12.48
N ILE A 185 -9.01 14.95 -13.53
CA ILE A 185 -7.60 14.88 -13.94
C ILE A 185 -6.69 15.35 -12.80
N ASN A 186 -6.95 16.52 -12.23
CA ASN A 186 -6.17 17.06 -11.12
C ASN A 186 -6.18 16.16 -9.88
N ARG A 187 -7.30 15.46 -9.64
CA ARG A 187 -7.47 14.59 -8.47
C ARG A 187 -6.81 13.22 -8.63
N ASN A 188 -6.92 12.62 -9.82
CA ASN A 188 -6.62 11.21 -10.03
C ASN A 188 -5.44 10.95 -10.96
N LEU A 189 -5.21 11.82 -11.95
CA LEU A 189 -4.14 11.67 -12.95
C LEU A 189 -2.90 12.48 -12.57
N VAL A 190 -3.07 13.70 -12.07
CA VAL A 190 -1.98 14.59 -11.67
C VAL A 190 -1.60 14.33 -10.21
N ASP A 191 -0.32 14.49 -9.89
CA ASP A 191 0.14 14.51 -8.51
C ASP A 191 0.25 15.96 -8.00
N THR A 192 -0.72 16.34 -7.16
CA THR A 192 -0.92 17.70 -6.64
C THR A 192 -0.31 17.92 -5.25
N ARG A 193 0.49 16.98 -4.75
CA ARG A 193 1.12 17.10 -3.43
C ARG A 193 2.15 18.22 -3.40
N TYR A 194 2.33 18.83 -2.23
CA TYR A 194 3.23 19.97 -2.03
C TYR A 194 4.64 19.73 -2.59
N ALA A 195 5.31 18.63 -2.21
CA ALA A 195 6.64 18.32 -2.72
C ALA A 195 6.70 18.18 -4.25
N THR A 196 5.65 17.65 -4.86
CA THR A 196 5.53 17.54 -6.32
C THR A 196 5.39 18.91 -6.96
N ARG A 197 4.53 19.76 -6.38
CA ARG A 197 4.32 21.14 -6.82
C ARG A 197 5.62 21.95 -6.72
N GLU A 198 6.39 21.82 -5.64
CA GLU A 198 7.67 22.52 -5.48
C GLU A 198 8.68 22.13 -6.56
N ILE A 199 8.85 20.83 -6.85
CA ILE A 199 9.77 20.37 -7.90
C ILE A 199 9.29 20.83 -9.28
N LEU A 200 7.99 20.72 -9.55
CA LEU A 200 7.38 21.12 -10.82
C LEU A 200 7.54 22.62 -11.05
N ASN A 201 7.18 23.44 -10.07
CA ASN A 201 7.36 24.90 -10.11
C ASN A 201 8.83 25.28 -10.31
N THR A 202 9.75 24.64 -9.58
CA THR A 202 11.19 24.91 -9.69
C THR A 202 11.69 24.66 -11.10
N LEU A 203 11.29 23.54 -11.71
CA LEU A 203 11.70 23.20 -13.08
C LEU A 203 11.06 24.13 -14.11
N GLN A 204 9.76 24.41 -13.98
CA GLN A 204 9.05 25.32 -14.89
C GLN A 204 9.66 26.73 -14.86
N GLN A 205 9.91 27.28 -13.66
CA GLN A 205 10.57 28.58 -13.50
C GLN A 205 11.98 28.57 -14.08
N PHE A 206 12.75 27.50 -13.84
CA PHE A 206 14.09 27.37 -14.41
C PHE A 206 14.07 27.39 -15.94
N PHE A 207 13.22 26.59 -16.59
CA PHE A 207 13.16 26.56 -18.05
C PHE A 207 12.63 27.87 -18.63
N ALA A 208 11.58 28.44 -18.03
CA ALA A 208 11.03 29.72 -18.46
C ALA A 208 12.05 30.87 -18.35
N ALA A 209 12.81 30.95 -17.25
CA ALA A 209 13.83 31.98 -17.05
C ALA A 209 15.06 31.84 -17.98
N ASN A 210 15.20 30.71 -18.67
CA ASN A 210 16.29 30.44 -19.61
C ASN A 210 15.79 30.30 -21.07
N ASP A 211 14.58 30.80 -21.36
CA ASP A 211 13.94 30.76 -22.68
C ASP A 211 13.88 29.34 -23.29
N GLN A 212 13.76 28.33 -22.44
CA GLN A 212 13.66 26.93 -22.86
C GLN A 212 12.20 26.49 -22.91
N VAL A 213 11.77 25.99 -24.07
CA VAL A 213 10.41 25.46 -24.26
C VAL A 213 10.35 23.99 -23.82
N VAL A 214 10.42 23.75 -22.51
CA VAL A 214 10.32 22.42 -21.91
C VAL A 214 9.01 22.29 -21.13
N LYS A 215 8.16 21.33 -21.52
CA LYS A 215 6.91 21.05 -20.81
C LYS A 215 7.19 20.15 -19.61
N VAL A 216 6.88 20.61 -18.41
CA VAL A 216 7.07 19.83 -17.17
C VAL A 216 5.71 19.45 -16.59
N LYS A 217 5.50 18.15 -16.37
CA LYS A 217 4.22 17.58 -15.92
C LYS A 217 4.42 16.60 -14.77
N SER A 218 3.37 16.35 -13.98
CA SER A 218 3.39 15.32 -12.94
C SER A 218 2.32 14.27 -13.18
N ILE A 219 2.59 13.03 -12.75
CA ILE A 219 1.65 11.92 -12.87
C ILE A 219 1.45 11.23 -11.53
N ASN A 220 0.22 10.82 -11.26
CA ASN A 220 -0.14 10.12 -10.05
C ASN A 220 0.24 8.64 -10.16
N GLY A 221 0.98 8.13 -9.19
CA GLY A 221 1.38 6.72 -9.19
C GLY A 221 0.24 5.70 -9.18
N ALA A 222 -1.00 6.10 -8.86
CA ALA A 222 -2.15 5.22 -9.07
C ALA A 222 -2.40 4.93 -10.56
N PHE A 223 -2.21 5.93 -11.42
CA PHE A 223 -2.37 5.78 -12.86
C PHE A 223 -1.21 4.98 -13.46
N THR A 224 0.03 5.23 -13.04
CA THR A 224 1.19 4.40 -13.41
C THR A 224 0.97 2.93 -13.03
N ASN A 225 0.45 2.67 -11.82
CA ASN A 225 0.13 1.32 -11.37
C ASN A 225 -1.04 0.67 -12.15
N TYR A 226 -2.00 1.46 -12.64
CA TYR A 226 -3.02 0.97 -13.56
C TYR A 226 -2.39 0.52 -14.88
N LEU A 227 -1.58 1.37 -15.51
CA LEU A 227 -0.87 1.02 -16.75
C LEU A 227 0.03 -0.19 -16.58
N ARG A 228 0.72 -0.30 -15.43
CA ARG A 228 1.54 -1.47 -15.09
C ARG A 228 0.73 -2.78 -15.13
N LYS A 229 -0.50 -2.76 -14.62
CA LYS A 229 -1.41 -3.92 -14.66
C LYS A 229 -1.97 -4.17 -16.04
N LEU A 230 -2.41 -3.11 -16.72
CA LEU A 230 -2.97 -3.19 -18.07
C LEU A 230 -1.95 -3.79 -19.05
N TRP A 231 -0.69 -3.42 -18.90
CA TRP A 231 0.41 -3.91 -19.72
C TRP A 231 1.07 -5.17 -19.19
N ASP A 232 0.59 -5.78 -18.12
CA ASP A 232 1.14 -7.00 -17.51
C ASP A 232 2.64 -6.92 -17.21
N PHE A 233 3.06 -5.87 -16.49
CA PHE A 233 4.41 -5.74 -15.94
C PHE A 233 4.48 -6.38 -14.55
N LYS A 234 5.12 -7.55 -14.46
CA LYS A 234 5.38 -8.20 -13.17
C LYS A 234 6.29 -7.30 -12.31
N LYS A 235 5.95 -7.15 -11.03
CA LYS A 235 6.75 -6.37 -10.08
C LYS A 235 7.45 -7.33 -9.13
N ASP A 236 8.69 -7.66 -9.44
CA ASP A 236 9.55 -8.33 -8.47
C ASP A 236 10.18 -7.27 -7.56
N ARG A 237 9.69 -7.19 -6.32
CA ARG A 237 10.22 -6.26 -5.31
C ARG A 237 11.35 -6.87 -4.48
N GLY A 238 11.64 -8.16 -4.66
CA GLY A 238 12.63 -8.90 -3.89
C GLY A 238 13.98 -9.04 -4.60
N ALA A 239 14.00 -9.01 -5.93
CA ALA A 239 15.20 -9.34 -6.71
C ALA A 239 16.02 -8.15 -7.23
N ASP A 240 15.40 -7.00 -7.58
CA ASP A 240 16.11 -5.96 -8.37
C ASP A 240 15.53 -4.53 -8.22
N TYR A 241 16.39 -3.51 -8.34
CA TYR A 241 16.06 -2.08 -8.39
C TYR A 241 15.55 -1.62 -9.77
N LYS A 242 15.67 -2.44 -10.82
CA LYS A 242 15.22 -2.10 -12.19
C LYS A 242 13.78 -1.61 -12.28
N HIS A 243 12.91 -2.05 -11.36
CA HIS A 243 11.50 -1.68 -11.35
C HIS A 243 11.28 -0.16 -11.24
N HIS A 244 12.23 0.59 -10.69
CA HIS A 244 12.20 2.06 -10.68
C HIS A 244 12.40 2.65 -12.09
N ALA A 245 13.30 2.07 -12.88
CA ALA A 245 13.52 2.46 -14.26
C ALA A 245 12.34 2.04 -15.16
N GLU A 246 11.79 0.84 -14.93
CA GLU A 246 10.55 0.40 -15.60
C GLU A 246 9.38 1.37 -15.31
N ASP A 247 9.16 1.73 -14.04
CA ASP A 247 8.12 2.69 -13.66
C ASP A 247 8.34 4.04 -14.39
N ALA A 248 9.58 4.54 -14.50
CA ALA A 248 9.90 5.75 -15.27
C ALA A 248 9.62 5.62 -16.78
N LEU A 249 9.91 4.46 -17.39
CA LEU A 249 9.58 4.19 -18.80
C LEU A 249 8.07 4.11 -19.03
N ILE A 250 7.32 3.52 -18.10
CA ILE A 250 5.85 3.49 -18.15
C ILE A 250 5.29 4.91 -18.15
N VAL A 251 5.80 5.77 -17.26
CA VAL A 251 5.40 7.18 -17.17
C VAL A 251 5.72 7.94 -18.46
N ALA A 252 6.90 7.75 -19.04
CA ALA A 252 7.27 8.36 -20.31
C ALA A 252 6.35 7.90 -21.46
N MET A 253 6.04 6.60 -21.53
CA MET A 253 5.11 6.06 -22.53
C MET A 253 3.68 6.57 -22.35
N ALA A 254 3.19 6.66 -21.11
CA ALA A 254 1.88 7.21 -20.80
C ALA A 254 1.73 8.62 -21.37
N ASN A 255 2.72 9.46 -21.12
CA ASN A 255 2.75 10.82 -21.63
C ASN A 255 2.86 10.88 -23.17
N HIS A 256 3.65 10.01 -23.79
CA HIS A 256 3.67 9.87 -25.26
C HIS A 256 2.29 9.52 -25.83
N ILE A 257 1.54 8.64 -25.16
CA ILE A 257 0.18 8.26 -25.60
C ILE A 257 -0.77 9.45 -25.47
N PHE A 258 -0.71 10.19 -24.36
CA PHE A 258 -1.50 11.41 -24.18
C PHE A 258 -1.22 12.45 -25.26
N GLU A 259 0.06 12.72 -25.58
CA GLU A 259 0.42 13.78 -26.54
C GLU A 259 -0.01 13.46 -27.97
N TYR A 260 0.20 12.22 -28.42
CA TYR A 260 0.10 11.88 -29.84
C TYR A 260 -1.19 11.17 -30.23
N LYS A 261 -2.02 10.73 -29.28
CA LYS A 261 -3.28 10.07 -29.62
C LYS A 261 -4.42 11.08 -29.68
N ARG A 262 -5.06 11.21 -30.85
CA ARG A 262 -6.19 12.12 -31.09
C ARG A 262 -7.30 11.97 -30.04
N ALA A 263 -7.57 10.74 -29.61
CA ALA A 263 -8.56 10.41 -28.58
C ALA A 263 -8.29 11.05 -27.21
N PHE A 264 -7.04 11.44 -26.93
CA PHE A 264 -6.64 12.09 -25.69
C PHE A 264 -6.20 13.55 -25.90
N LYS A 265 -6.45 14.14 -27.07
CA LYS A 265 -5.96 15.50 -27.38
C LYS A 265 -6.55 16.53 -26.40
N ALA A 266 -7.84 16.42 -26.06
CA ALA A 266 -8.49 17.25 -25.05
C ALA A 266 -7.93 17.01 -23.64
N ASP A 267 -7.76 15.75 -23.24
CA ASP A 267 -7.16 15.38 -21.94
C ASP A 267 -5.71 15.84 -21.82
N HIS A 268 -4.94 15.76 -22.91
CA HIS A 268 -3.57 16.24 -22.97
C HIS A 268 -3.49 17.76 -22.89
N LEU A 269 -4.42 18.49 -23.52
CA LEU A 269 -4.50 19.95 -23.39
C LEU A 269 -4.80 20.34 -21.94
N ILE A 270 -5.70 19.62 -21.25
CA ILE A 270 -5.99 19.80 -19.82
C ILE A 270 -4.78 19.44 -18.95
N TYR A 271 -4.06 18.38 -19.31
CA TYR A 271 -2.87 17.90 -18.62
C TYR A 271 -1.62 18.78 -18.86
N ALA A 272 -1.55 19.49 -19.99
CA ALA A 272 -0.38 20.24 -20.43
C ALA A 272 -0.43 21.74 -20.08
N ASN A 273 -1.60 22.38 -19.94
CA ASN A 273 -1.69 23.82 -19.66
C ASN A 273 -2.97 24.23 -18.89
N ASP A 274 -2.85 25.28 -18.07
CA ASP A 274 -3.96 25.97 -17.39
C ASP A 274 -4.80 26.89 -18.32
N LYS A 275 -4.52 26.92 -19.63
CA LYS A 275 -5.16 27.83 -20.61
C LYS A 275 -5.84 27.10 -21.80
N MET A 276 -7.15 27.38 -21.88
CA MET A 276 -8.19 27.30 -22.95
C MET A 276 -8.10 26.39 -24.20
N ILE A 277 -9.20 25.62 -24.33
CA ILE A 277 -10.11 25.24 -25.45
C ILE A 277 -9.61 24.36 -26.61
N ASP A 278 -10.25 23.18 -26.74
CA ASP A 278 -10.81 22.65 -28.00
C ASP A 278 -12.10 21.86 -27.67
N SER A 279 -13.17 22.15 -28.43
CA SER A 279 -14.56 21.72 -28.23
C SER A 279 -15.07 20.76 -29.32
N GLU A 280 -14.22 20.20 -30.18
CA GLU A 280 -14.73 19.51 -31.38
C GLU A 280 -15.15 18.05 -31.17
N THR A 281 -14.55 17.27 -30.27
CA THR A 281 -14.96 15.84 -30.19
C THR A 281 -15.93 15.57 -29.06
N GLY A 282 -15.77 16.16 -27.87
CA GLY A 282 -16.72 16.03 -26.73
C GLY A 282 -17.04 14.60 -26.25
N GLU A 283 -16.62 13.56 -26.97
CA GLU A 283 -17.03 12.19 -26.77
C GLU A 283 -16.19 11.53 -25.70
N ILE A 284 -16.86 11.22 -24.58
CA ILE A 284 -16.35 10.34 -23.55
C ILE A 284 -16.16 8.95 -24.16
N LEU A 285 -14.89 8.52 -24.29
CA LEU A 285 -14.55 7.19 -24.79
C LEU A 285 -15.27 6.11 -23.97
N SER A 286 -15.73 5.06 -24.65
CA SER A 286 -16.18 3.84 -23.99
C SER A 286 -15.05 3.18 -23.22
N GLU A 287 -15.42 2.32 -22.29
CA GLU A 287 -14.46 1.64 -21.43
C GLU A 287 -13.47 0.77 -22.23
N ASP A 288 -13.97 0.13 -23.28
CA ASP A 288 -13.17 -0.65 -24.22
C ASP A 288 -12.28 0.24 -25.07
N GLN A 289 -12.80 1.37 -25.56
CA GLN A 289 -12.02 2.34 -26.34
C GLN A 289 -10.91 2.98 -25.50
N PHE A 290 -11.20 3.34 -24.25
CA PHE A 290 -10.22 3.89 -23.31
C PHE A 290 -9.10 2.90 -23.04
N SER A 291 -9.44 1.64 -22.75
CA SER A 291 -8.45 0.59 -22.48
C SER A 291 -7.63 0.26 -23.74
N ALA A 292 -8.28 0.13 -24.89
CA ALA A 292 -7.64 -0.09 -26.19
C ALA A 292 -6.65 1.02 -26.53
N ALA A 293 -6.95 2.25 -26.09
CA ALA A 293 -6.11 3.38 -26.38
C ALA A 293 -4.71 3.35 -25.74
N PHE A 294 -4.55 2.57 -24.69
CA PHE A 294 -3.24 2.32 -24.09
C PHE A 294 -2.59 1.02 -24.56
N THR A 295 -3.28 0.16 -25.33
CA THR A 295 -2.74 -1.14 -25.78
C THR A 295 -2.38 -1.20 -27.27
N GLU A 296 -2.88 -0.26 -28.10
CA GLU A 296 -2.59 -0.19 -29.55
C GLU A 296 -1.09 -0.13 -29.92
N LYS A 297 -0.21 0.35 -29.02
CA LYS A 297 1.26 0.37 -29.22
C LYS A 297 1.98 -0.74 -28.46
N MET A 298 1.40 -1.94 -28.42
CA MET A 298 1.95 -3.08 -27.70
C MET A 298 3.40 -3.39 -28.07
N ASN A 299 3.82 -3.16 -29.32
CA ASN A 299 5.22 -3.38 -29.74
C ASN A 299 6.23 -2.51 -28.97
N LYS A 300 5.90 -1.25 -28.66
CA LYS A 300 6.78 -0.38 -27.83
C LYS A 300 6.78 -0.82 -26.37
N ILE A 301 5.62 -1.27 -25.88
CA ILE A 301 5.47 -1.81 -24.52
C ILE A 301 6.30 -3.09 -24.37
N VAL A 302 6.28 -3.97 -25.37
CA VAL A 302 7.12 -5.18 -25.45
C VAL A 302 8.60 -4.81 -25.49
N ALA A 303 9.00 -3.77 -26.22
CA ALA A 303 10.37 -3.29 -26.21
C ALA A 303 10.82 -2.83 -24.81
N VAL A 304 9.95 -2.16 -24.04
CA VAL A 304 10.24 -1.80 -22.64
C VAL A 304 10.35 -3.04 -21.76
N LYS A 305 9.48 -4.04 -21.94
CA LYS A 305 9.58 -5.32 -21.19
C LYS A 305 10.88 -6.07 -21.48
N ASN A 306 11.35 -6.04 -22.72
CA ASN A 306 12.54 -6.76 -23.18
C ASN A 306 13.83 -5.96 -22.94
N TYR A 307 13.75 -4.70 -22.52
CA TYR A 307 14.91 -3.90 -22.20
C TYR A 307 15.64 -4.48 -20.98
N ASN A 308 16.93 -4.76 -21.13
CA ASN A 308 17.76 -5.38 -20.09
C ASN A 308 18.98 -4.54 -19.69
N ASN A 309 19.30 -3.47 -20.42
CA ASN A 309 20.51 -2.67 -20.21
C ASN A 309 20.31 -1.55 -19.17
N TYR A 310 19.79 -1.90 -17.99
CA TYR A 310 19.57 -0.95 -16.92
C TYR A 310 20.89 -0.49 -16.29
N LYS A 311 20.95 0.79 -15.93
CA LYS A 311 22.10 1.38 -15.24
C LYS A 311 21.75 1.67 -13.79
N TYR A 312 22.70 1.41 -12.91
CA TYR A 312 22.58 1.60 -11.46
C TYR A 312 23.57 2.66 -10.99
N SER A 313 23.12 3.54 -10.10
CA SER A 313 23.99 4.52 -9.44
C SER A 313 23.66 4.53 -7.96
N HIS A 314 24.61 4.07 -7.16
CA HIS A 314 24.52 4.07 -5.70
C HIS A 314 25.28 5.29 -5.17
N LYS A 315 24.62 6.08 -4.31
CA LYS A 315 25.27 7.21 -3.65
C LYS A 315 26.32 6.68 -2.68
N ILE A 316 27.60 6.92 -2.98
CA ILE A 316 28.70 6.59 -2.09
C ILE A 316 28.62 7.50 -0.86
N ASP A 317 28.69 6.90 0.32
CA ASP A 317 28.68 7.59 1.60
C ASP A 317 30.09 7.72 2.16
N MET A 318 30.69 8.89 1.97
CA MET A 318 32.03 9.22 2.46
C MET A 318 31.98 10.16 3.66
N LYS A 319 30.82 10.29 4.33
CA LYS A 319 30.68 11.24 5.44
C LYS A 319 31.52 10.76 6.63
N PRO A 320 32.53 11.52 7.08
CA PRO A 320 33.28 11.19 8.28
C PRO A 320 32.43 11.45 9.53
N ASN A 321 32.92 11.00 10.69
CA ASN A 321 32.27 11.23 11.98
C ASN A 321 30.80 10.76 11.98
N ARG A 322 30.59 9.50 11.56
CA ARG A 322 29.36 8.75 11.80
C ARG A 322 29.44 8.10 13.17
N GLN A 323 28.45 7.28 13.52
CA GLN A 323 28.52 6.46 14.73
C GLN A 323 29.86 5.70 14.75
N LEU A 324 30.69 6.02 15.74
CA LEU A 324 32.06 5.48 15.87
C LEU A 324 32.04 4.08 16.47
N MET A 325 31.18 3.88 17.47
CA MET A 325 30.97 2.62 18.17
C MET A 325 29.54 2.57 18.73
N ASN A 326 29.10 1.38 19.13
CA ASN A 326 27.85 1.24 19.88
C ASN A 326 27.99 1.86 21.28
N ASP A 327 26.90 2.39 21.82
CA ASP A 327 26.88 3.06 23.14
C ASP A 327 27.04 2.08 24.31
N THR A 328 26.84 0.78 24.07
CA THR A 328 26.82 -0.23 25.14
C THR A 328 28.23 -0.48 25.67
N LEU A 329 28.43 -0.20 26.96
CA LEU A 329 29.64 -0.58 27.68
C LEU A 329 29.55 -2.04 28.14
N PHE A 330 30.59 -2.80 27.82
CA PHE A 330 30.72 -4.20 28.20
C PHE A 330 31.82 -4.36 29.26
N SER A 331 31.55 -5.17 30.28
CA SER A 331 32.59 -5.65 31.21
C SER A 331 33.19 -6.92 30.65
N THR A 332 34.45 -7.23 30.96
CA THR A 332 35.08 -8.50 30.61
C THR A 332 35.45 -9.33 31.85
N ARG A 333 35.63 -10.63 31.69
CA ARG A 333 36.16 -11.56 32.72
C ARG A 333 37.04 -12.61 32.05
N ILE A 334 38.09 -13.02 32.75
CA ILE A 334 38.95 -14.12 32.32
C ILE A 334 38.40 -15.42 32.91
N LYS A 335 38.20 -16.43 32.07
CA LYS A 335 37.79 -17.79 32.45
C LYS A 335 38.55 -18.76 31.54
N ASP A 336 39.24 -19.74 32.12
CA ASP A 336 40.01 -20.75 31.38
C ASP A 336 41.01 -20.12 30.38
N ASP A 337 41.77 -19.12 30.85
CA ASP A 337 42.74 -18.33 30.07
C ASP A 337 42.16 -17.60 28.83
N GLN A 338 40.83 -17.50 28.74
CA GLN A 338 40.12 -16.77 27.69
C GLN A 338 39.35 -15.57 28.27
N GLU A 339 39.39 -14.45 27.56
CA GLU A 339 38.61 -13.27 27.92
C GLU A 339 37.19 -13.35 27.33
N TYR A 340 36.19 -13.21 28.20
CA TYR A 340 34.77 -13.23 27.84
C TYR A 340 34.13 -11.87 28.07
N VAL A 341 33.29 -11.45 27.12
CA VAL A 341 32.39 -10.30 27.30
C VAL A 341 31.24 -10.69 28.21
N ILE A 342 30.94 -9.84 29.19
CA ILE A 342 29.84 -10.03 30.13
C ILE A 342 28.60 -9.32 29.63
N ASN A 343 27.64 -10.13 29.20
CA ASN A 343 26.30 -9.66 28.88
C ASN A 343 25.37 -9.74 30.08
N LYS A 344 24.26 -9.03 29.98
CA LYS A 344 23.23 -8.94 31.02
C LYS A 344 21.88 -9.24 30.41
N VAL A 345 21.15 -10.20 30.98
CA VAL A 345 19.71 -10.33 30.73
C VAL A 345 19.01 -9.31 31.63
N LYS A 346 18.44 -8.28 31.02
CA LYS A 346 17.56 -7.30 31.69
C LYS A 346 16.11 -7.77 31.60
N ASP A 347 15.24 -7.17 32.39
CA ASP A 347 13.78 -7.35 32.33
C ASP A 347 13.37 -8.83 32.37
N ILE A 348 13.95 -9.58 33.31
CA ILE A 348 13.79 -11.04 33.42
C ILE A 348 12.35 -11.47 33.79
N TYR A 349 11.46 -10.52 34.10
CA TYR A 349 10.05 -10.76 34.43
C TYR A 349 9.09 -10.34 33.30
N ASP A 350 9.60 -9.88 32.15
CA ASP A 350 8.76 -9.57 30.99
C ASP A 350 8.17 -10.85 30.37
N LYS A 351 6.87 -10.87 30.09
CA LYS A 351 6.14 -12.05 29.61
C LYS A 351 6.72 -12.66 28.32
N ASP A 352 7.37 -11.84 27.49
CA ASP A 352 7.88 -12.20 26.19
C ASP A 352 9.39 -12.50 26.17
N ASN A 353 10.08 -12.33 27.31
CA ASN A 353 11.51 -12.54 27.44
C ASN A 353 11.86 -13.99 27.80
N ASP A 354 12.21 -14.79 26.78
CA ASP A 354 12.63 -16.19 26.93
C ASP A 354 14.17 -16.37 26.97
N LYS A 355 14.92 -15.26 27.04
CA LYS A 355 16.38 -15.31 26.89
C LYS A 355 17.07 -16.05 28.04
N LEU A 356 16.54 -15.91 29.25
CA LEU A 356 17.11 -16.57 30.43
C LEU A 356 16.83 -18.08 30.42
N GLU A 357 15.63 -18.49 30.01
CA GLU A 357 15.26 -19.89 29.82
C GLU A 357 16.23 -20.57 28.85
N LYS A 358 16.44 -19.98 27.67
CA LYS A 358 17.37 -20.51 26.67
C LYS A 358 18.80 -20.68 27.17
N ILE A 359 19.26 -19.80 28.06
CA ILE A 359 20.60 -19.91 28.64
C ILE A 359 20.64 -21.05 29.66
N ILE A 360 19.67 -21.13 30.58
CA ILE A 360 19.62 -22.18 31.61
C ILE A 360 19.48 -23.57 30.99
N SER A 361 18.64 -23.71 29.95
CA SER A 361 18.36 -25.00 29.30
C SER A 361 19.52 -25.50 28.42
N LYS A 362 20.34 -24.60 27.85
CA LYS A 362 21.43 -24.99 26.94
C LYS A 362 22.82 -24.94 27.57
N HIS A 363 23.09 -23.87 28.32
CA HIS A 363 24.42 -23.54 28.83
C HIS A 363 24.33 -22.83 30.19
N PRO A 364 23.82 -23.51 31.25
CA PRO A 364 23.67 -22.90 32.57
C PRO A 364 25.01 -22.39 33.14
N GLU A 365 26.13 -23.02 32.77
CA GLU A 365 27.50 -22.63 33.10
C GLU A 365 27.91 -21.26 32.55
N ASN A 366 27.13 -20.68 31.62
CA ASN A 366 27.38 -19.32 31.17
C ASN A 366 26.91 -18.27 32.19
N LEU A 367 26.01 -18.59 33.11
CA LEU A 367 25.57 -17.64 34.12
C LEU A 367 26.69 -17.40 35.15
N LEU A 368 27.00 -16.14 35.46
CA LEU A 368 28.00 -15.83 36.50
C LEU A 368 27.52 -16.33 37.88
N MET A 369 26.21 -16.31 38.10
CA MET A 369 25.59 -16.82 39.32
C MET A 369 25.81 -18.31 39.52
N TYR A 370 25.95 -19.09 38.44
CA TYR A 370 26.24 -20.53 38.50
C TYR A 370 27.55 -20.81 39.25
N HIS A 371 28.59 -20.00 38.99
CA HIS A 371 29.92 -20.17 39.58
C HIS A 371 30.08 -19.47 40.93
N HIS A 372 29.48 -18.29 41.10
CA HIS A 372 29.76 -17.42 42.25
C HIS A 372 28.67 -17.44 43.34
N ASP A 373 27.47 -17.95 43.03
CA ASP A 373 26.36 -18.07 43.99
C ASP A 373 25.46 -19.28 43.66
N PRO A 374 25.98 -20.51 43.86
CA PRO A 374 25.26 -21.73 43.50
C PRO A 374 23.94 -21.89 44.25
N GLN A 375 23.83 -21.37 45.48
CA GLN A 375 22.61 -21.44 46.29
C GLN A 375 21.47 -20.62 45.66
N THR A 376 21.77 -19.43 45.16
CA THR A 376 20.78 -18.63 44.44
C THR A 376 20.48 -19.21 43.05
N PHE A 377 21.47 -19.81 42.39
CA PHE A 377 21.25 -20.53 41.13
C PHE A 377 20.30 -21.72 41.30
N GLU A 378 20.45 -22.51 42.36
CA GLU A 378 19.56 -23.63 42.64
C GLU A 378 18.12 -23.16 42.87
N LYS A 379 17.95 -22.08 43.63
CA LYS A 379 16.64 -21.44 43.82
C LYS A 379 16.04 -20.94 42.51
N LEU A 380 16.87 -20.40 41.61
CA LEU A 380 16.43 -20.01 40.26
C LEU A 380 15.98 -21.24 39.46
N ARG A 381 16.76 -22.33 39.48
CA ARG A 381 16.46 -23.58 38.77
C ARG A 381 15.12 -24.16 39.20
N GLN A 382 14.85 -24.23 40.51
CA GLN A 382 13.57 -24.71 41.04
C GLN A 382 12.36 -23.94 40.48
N VAL A 383 12.47 -22.61 40.34
CA VAL A 383 11.41 -21.81 39.72
C VAL A 383 11.27 -22.13 38.23
N PHE A 384 12.37 -22.34 37.51
CA PHE A 384 12.32 -22.70 36.09
C PHE A 384 11.72 -24.09 35.87
N ASP A 385 12.03 -25.06 36.73
CA ASP A 385 11.49 -26.42 36.67
C ASP A 385 9.99 -26.44 37.00
N GLN A 386 9.55 -25.64 37.98
CA GLN A 386 8.14 -25.54 38.38
C GLN A 386 7.26 -24.95 37.27
N TYR A 387 7.80 -24.03 36.47
CA TYR A 387 7.05 -23.28 35.46
C TYR A 387 7.58 -23.53 34.03
N SER A 388 8.04 -24.76 33.73
CA SER A 388 8.64 -25.12 32.43
C SER A 388 7.71 -24.92 31.22
N GLU A 389 6.40 -25.01 31.43
CA GLU A 389 5.38 -24.96 30.37
C GLU A 389 5.12 -23.55 29.84
N VAL A 390 5.62 -22.51 30.51
CA VAL A 390 5.42 -21.11 30.11
C VAL A 390 6.69 -20.51 29.52
N LYS A 391 6.49 -19.57 28.58
CA LYS A 391 7.58 -18.89 27.86
C LYS A 391 8.59 -18.17 28.78
N ASN A 392 8.11 -17.61 29.90
CA ASN A 392 8.98 -17.02 30.92
C ASN A 392 8.55 -17.48 32.33
N PRO A 393 9.27 -18.46 32.91
CA PRO A 393 9.02 -18.98 34.26
C PRO A 393 9.00 -17.90 35.36
N LEU A 394 9.87 -16.88 35.29
CA LEU A 394 9.92 -15.82 36.29
C LEU A 394 8.72 -14.87 36.20
N HIS A 395 8.18 -14.65 35.00
CA HIS A 395 6.96 -13.87 34.83
C HIS A 395 5.78 -14.56 35.55
N GLN A 396 5.65 -15.88 35.36
CA GLN A 396 4.58 -16.65 35.99
C GLN A 396 4.74 -16.72 37.52
N PHE A 397 5.96 -16.97 38.00
CA PHE A 397 6.28 -16.91 39.43
C PHE A 397 5.87 -15.57 40.07
N TYR A 398 6.21 -14.45 39.44
CA TYR A 398 5.84 -13.12 39.93
C TYR A 398 4.31 -12.92 39.90
N LYS A 399 3.65 -13.36 38.82
CA LYS A 399 2.19 -13.24 38.67
C LYS A 399 1.42 -14.03 39.74
N GLU A 400 1.90 -15.21 40.12
CA GLU A 400 1.24 -16.06 41.11
C GLU A 400 1.56 -15.66 42.55
N THR A 401 2.83 -15.35 42.84
CA THR A 401 3.27 -15.08 44.22
C THR A 401 3.19 -13.61 44.62
N GLY A 402 3.17 -12.69 43.64
CA GLY A 402 3.26 -11.26 43.86
C GLY A 402 4.64 -10.75 44.32
N ASP A 403 5.65 -11.62 44.49
CA ASP A 403 7.01 -11.26 44.88
C ASP A 403 8.04 -11.63 43.80
N TYR A 404 9.19 -10.96 43.83
CA TYR A 404 10.28 -11.23 42.93
C TYR A 404 11.22 -12.29 43.49
N LEU A 405 11.94 -12.99 42.61
CA LEU A 405 13.01 -13.89 43.03
C LEU A 405 14.09 -13.11 43.79
N ARG A 406 14.36 -13.54 45.02
CA ARG A 406 15.38 -12.97 45.91
C ARG A 406 16.60 -13.87 45.99
N LYS A 407 17.79 -13.24 46.04
CA LYS A 407 19.07 -13.88 46.35
C LYS A 407 18.94 -14.71 47.63
N TYR A 408 19.60 -15.86 47.69
CA TYR A 408 19.60 -16.70 48.88
C TYR A 408 20.13 -15.93 50.10
N SER A 409 19.46 -16.13 51.24
CA SER A 409 19.89 -15.63 52.55
C SER A 409 19.25 -16.49 53.65
N LYS A 410 19.96 -16.72 54.76
CA LYS A 410 19.45 -17.55 55.87
C LYS A 410 18.18 -16.99 56.51
N LYS A 411 17.98 -15.67 56.47
CA LYS A 411 16.83 -14.98 57.06
C LYS A 411 15.74 -14.62 56.03
N GLY A 412 15.85 -15.08 54.79
CA GLY A 412 14.88 -14.79 53.73
C GLY A 412 14.84 -13.33 53.24
N ASN A 413 15.73 -12.46 53.71
CA ASN A 413 15.76 -11.02 53.42
C ASN A 413 16.74 -10.63 52.31
N GLY A 414 17.05 -11.57 51.41
CA GLY A 414 17.97 -11.34 50.30
C GLY A 414 17.45 -10.29 49.31
N PRO A 415 18.35 -9.57 48.61
CA PRO A 415 17.96 -8.58 47.62
C PRO A 415 17.26 -9.22 46.42
N VAL A 416 16.37 -8.45 45.79
CA VAL A 416 15.66 -8.84 44.56
C VAL A 416 16.63 -8.95 43.38
N ILE A 417 16.48 -10.02 42.60
CA ILE A 417 17.24 -10.23 41.37
C ILE A 417 16.51 -9.55 40.22
N LYS A 418 16.99 -8.39 39.79
CA LYS A 418 16.40 -7.66 38.64
C LYS A 418 16.98 -8.07 37.29
N SER A 419 18.10 -8.76 37.31
CA SER A 419 18.89 -9.06 36.11
C SER A 419 20.01 -10.03 36.41
N ILE A 420 20.41 -10.81 35.41
CA ILE A 420 21.47 -11.83 35.57
C ILE A 420 22.56 -11.60 34.52
N LYS A 421 23.82 -11.67 34.97
CA LYS A 421 25.01 -11.56 34.11
C LYS A 421 25.42 -12.94 33.62
N TYR A 422 25.91 -13.01 32.38
CA TYR A 422 26.38 -14.24 31.77
C TYR A 422 27.60 -13.99 30.86
N TYR A 423 28.45 -15.01 30.74
CA TYR A 423 29.54 -15.05 29.78
C TYR A 423 28.96 -15.16 28.36
N ALA A 424 29.25 -14.18 27.52
CA ALA A 424 28.95 -14.24 26.09
C ALA A 424 30.25 -14.59 25.35
N LYS A 425 30.19 -15.61 24.48
CA LYS A 425 31.26 -15.82 23.49
C LYS A 425 31.25 -14.63 22.54
N ASN A 426 32.45 -14.12 22.23
CA ASN A 426 32.65 -13.09 21.22
C ASN A 426 32.19 -13.56 19.84
#